data_AF-A0A257W4J0-F1
#
_entry.id   AF-A0A257W4J0-F1
#
_cell.length_a   1.000
_cell.length_b   1.000
_cell.length_c   1.000
_cell.angle_alpha   90.00
_cell.angle_beta   90.00
_cell.angle_gamma   90.00
#
_symmetry.space_group_name_H-M   'P 1'
#
loop_
_entity.id
_entity.type
_entity.pdbx_description
1 polymer ?
#
loop_
_entity_poly.entity_id
_entity_poly.type
_entity_poly.pdbx_seq_one_letter_code
_entity_poly.pdbx_strand_id
1 'polypeptide(L)'
;MNGRGRVVACLSTADPVWNDWARNPSFVVFQLVLLKYVARHDRGLPLRQVGEPIDVALDPAKYLDTVEIVTPAPEGERTIRLQAAPEIAASEDTQTSDDASGAPLLLTAEYRDTDEPGIYRLQLLNQAQEAEQKLLAYNVSAAESDLALATTANMRKRLGSASGVQIQEPGQFQWLQGEEAGSEIRQALLWALLGLMLTEQILAYRMSYHPRARMAGVAA
;
A
#
# COMPACT_ATOMS: atom_id res chain seq x y z
N MET A 1 19.66 -28.18 16.88
CA MET A 1 19.72 -29.02 15.66
C MET A 1 18.46 -28.73 14.86
N ASN A 2 18.59 -27.98 13.75
CA ASN A 2 17.46 -27.27 13.15
C ASN A 2 16.79 -28.12 12.05
N GLY A 3 15.60 -28.64 12.33
CA GLY A 3 14.77 -29.46 11.44
C GLY A 3 14.10 -28.70 10.29
N ARG A 4 14.85 -27.91 9.51
CA ARG A 4 14.33 -27.17 8.34
C ARG A 4 14.55 -27.87 6.99
N GLY A 5 14.92 -29.15 7.01
CA GLY A 5 15.07 -29.95 5.79
C GLY A 5 13.71 -30.19 5.14
N ARG A 6 13.64 -30.06 3.81
CA ARG A 6 12.45 -30.46 3.05
C ARG A 6 12.54 -31.93 2.68
N VAL A 7 11.53 -32.71 3.04
CA VAL A 7 11.39 -34.12 2.64
C VAL A 7 10.17 -34.23 1.73
N VAL A 8 10.35 -34.88 0.58
CA VAL A 8 9.24 -35.19 -0.33
C VAL A 8 9.15 -36.70 -0.47
N ALA A 9 7.96 -37.25 -0.23
CA ALA A 9 7.67 -38.67 -0.43
C ALA A 9 6.82 -38.83 -1.69
N CYS A 10 7.33 -39.60 -2.67
CA CYS A 10 6.55 -40.05 -3.81
C CYS A 10 6.03 -41.46 -3.51
N LEU A 11 4.71 -41.64 -3.52
CA LEU A 11 4.06 -42.93 -3.29
C LEU A 11 3.95 -43.78 -4.56
N SER A 12 4.52 -43.31 -5.66
CA SER A 12 4.63 -44.04 -6.92
C SER A 12 6.06 -44.56 -7.08
N THR A 13 6.23 -45.57 -7.91
CA THR A 13 7.55 -46.12 -8.23
C THR A 13 8.14 -45.45 -9.46
N ALA A 14 9.48 -45.38 -9.51
CA ALA A 14 10.25 -45.02 -10.69
C ALA A 14 10.43 -46.20 -11.66
N ASP A 15 9.99 -47.40 -11.27
CA ASP A 15 10.08 -48.62 -12.06
C ASP A 15 8.88 -48.78 -13.01
N PRO A 16 9.08 -49.23 -14.27
CA PRO A 16 8.02 -49.36 -15.25
C PRO A 16 6.99 -50.47 -14.95
N VAL A 17 7.17 -51.29 -13.91
CA VAL A 17 6.30 -52.43 -13.60
C VAL A 17 4.92 -52.00 -13.06
N TRP A 18 4.85 -50.90 -12.31
CA TRP A 18 3.58 -50.41 -11.71
C TRP A 18 2.95 -49.26 -12.51
N ASN A 19 3.77 -48.43 -13.17
CA ASN A 19 3.33 -47.34 -14.03
C ASN A 19 4.35 -47.15 -15.17
N ASP A 20 3.95 -46.56 -16.29
CA ASP A 20 4.85 -46.26 -17.42
C ASP A 20 5.37 -44.82 -17.41
N TRP A 21 5.11 -44.06 -16.33
CA TRP A 21 5.43 -42.63 -16.27
C TRP A 21 6.92 -42.35 -16.42
N ALA A 22 7.78 -43.22 -15.87
CA ALA A 22 9.24 -43.12 -16.01
C ALA A 22 9.76 -43.20 -17.46
N ARG A 23 8.96 -43.71 -18.40
CA ARG A 23 9.29 -43.73 -19.84
C ARG A 23 8.92 -42.43 -20.55
N ASN A 24 8.06 -41.62 -19.95
CA ASN A 24 7.65 -40.34 -20.51
C ASN A 24 8.72 -39.27 -20.23
N PRO A 25 9.00 -38.37 -21.20
CA PRO A 25 9.97 -37.29 -21.01
C PRO A 25 9.65 -36.37 -19.81
N SER A 26 8.39 -36.32 -19.38
CA SER A 26 7.95 -35.52 -18.23
C SER A 26 8.55 -36.00 -16.90
N PHE A 27 8.93 -37.27 -16.77
CA PHE A 27 9.55 -37.81 -15.56
C PHE A 27 10.90 -37.16 -15.26
N VAL A 28 11.74 -36.97 -16.28
CA VAL A 28 13.05 -36.33 -16.13
C VAL A 28 12.90 -34.86 -15.72
N VAL A 29 11.95 -34.15 -16.34
CA VAL A 29 11.65 -32.75 -15.98
C VAL A 29 11.16 -32.67 -14.53
N PHE A 30 10.25 -33.56 -14.12
CA PHE A 30 9.80 -33.65 -12.75
C PHE A 30 10.95 -33.88 -11.77
N GLN A 31 11.83 -34.85 -12.05
CA GLN A 31 12.97 -35.18 -11.18
C GLN A 31 13.92 -33.98 -11.02
N LEU A 32 14.21 -33.25 -12.11
CA LEU A 32 15.08 -32.07 -12.07
C LEU A 32 14.45 -30.92 -11.29
N VAL A 33 13.15 -30.68 -11.47
CA VAL A 33 12.41 -29.65 -10.73
C VAL A 33 12.32 -30.02 -9.25
N LEU A 34 12.05 -31.28 -8.93
CA LEU A 34 12.02 -31.80 -7.57
C LEU A 34 13.39 -31.64 -6.90
N LEU A 35 14.47 -32.01 -7.60
CA LEU A 35 15.83 -31.86 -7.10
C LEU A 35 16.15 -30.38 -6.88
N LYS A 36 15.79 -29.49 -7.81
CA LYS A 36 15.92 -28.04 -7.62
C LYS A 36 15.13 -27.56 -6.40
N TYR A 37 13.92 -28.05 -6.19
CA TYR A 37 13.06 -27.65 -5.06
C TYR A 37 13.63 -28.09 -3.70
N VAL A 38 14.15 -29.31 -3.62
CA VAL A 38 14.77 -29.87 -2.41
C VAL A 38 16.15 -29.28 -2.16
N ALA A 39 16.98 -29.17 -3.21
CA ALA A 39 18.34 -28.60 -3.15
C ALA A 39 18.34 -27.08 -3.02
N ARG A 40 17.21 -26.41 -3.28
CA ARG A 40 17.00 -25.02 -2.86
C ARG A 40 16.94 -25.00 -1.35
N HIS A 41 18.14 -25.01 -0.76
CA HIS A 41 18.40 -24.40 0.51
C HIS A 41 18.01 -22.95 0.29
N ASP A 42 16.74 -22.60 0.57
CA ASP A 42 16.41 -21.22 0.86
C ASP A 42 17.36 -20.89 2.01
N ARG A 43 18.51 -20.30 1.65
CA ARG A 43 19.01 -19.15 2.36
C ARG A 43 17.78 -18.28 2.45
N GLY A 44 17.02 -18.42 3.52
CA GLY A 44 16.00 -17.49 3.91
C GLY A 44 16.75 -16.20 4.18
N LEU A 45 17.17 -15.55 3.10
CA LEU A 45 17.52 -14.16 3.12
C LEU A 45 16.28 -13.54 3.74
N PRO A 46 16.43 -12.90 4.90
CA PRO A 46 15.28 -12.31 5.57
C PRO A 46 14.55 -11.45 4.55
N LEU A 47 13.23 -11.65 4.45
CA LEU A 47 12.37 -10.79 3.65
C LEU A 47 12.42 -9.42 4.34
N ARG A 48 13.29 -8.53 3.85
CA ARG A 48 13.43 -7.20 4.40
C ARG A 48 12.42 -6.27 3.77
N GLN A 49 11.85 -5.41 4.59
CA GLN A 49 10.94 -4.36 4.13
C GLN A 49 11.70 -3.05 3.98
N VAL A 50 11.27 -2.25 3.00
CA VAL A 50 11.73 -0.86 2.83
C VAL A 50 11.61 -0.11 4.15
N GLY A 51 12.66 0.62 4.54
CA GLY A 51 12.77 1.32 5.82
C GLY A 51 13.38 0.51 6.98
N GLU A 52 13.64 -0.78 6.82
CA GLU A 52 14.41 -1.55 7.82
C GLU A 52 15.92 -1.27 7.66
N PRO A 53 16.65 -0.94 8.74
CA PRO A 53 18.08 -0.66 8.64
C PRO A 53 18.88 -1.91 8.20
N ILE A 54 19.97 -1.69 7.47
CA ILE A 54 20.95 -2.73 7.18
C ILE A 54 21.96 -2.78 8.33
N ASP A 55 21.79 -3.76 9.21
CA ASP A 55 22.80 -4.12 10.20
C ASP A 55 23.81 -5.10 9.60
N VAL A 56 25.09 -4.73 9.63
CA VAL A 56 26.20 -5.55 9.17
C VAL A 56 27.11 -5.83 10.36
N ALA A 57 27.14 -7.08 10.81
CA ALA A 57 28.11 -7.56 11.78
C ALA A 57 29.27 -8.26 11.05
N LEU A 58 30.49 -7.81 11.32
CA LEU A 58 31.74 -8.27 10.72
C LEU A 58 32.63 -8.88 11.78
N ASP A 59 33.29 -9.96 11.42
CA ASP A 59 34.38 -10.54 12.20
C ASP A 59 35.70 -9.87 11.78
N PRO A 60 36.40 -9.11 12.65
CA PRO A 60 37.66 -8.47 12.34
C PRO A 60 38.77 -9.46 11.97
N ALA A 61 38.64 -10.73 12.38
CA ALA A 61 39.59 -11.76 12.00
C ALA A 61 39.46 -12.17 10.51
N LYS A 62 38.36 -11.82 9.85
CA LYS A 62 38.05 -12.23 8.46
C LYS A 62 37.90 -11.07 7.50
N TYR A 63 37.33 -9.95 7.96
CA TYR A 63 36.98 -8.82 7.12
C TYR A 63 37.65 -7.54 7.61
N LEU A 64 37.87 -6.61 6.68
CA LEU A 64 38.27 -5.25 7.00
C LEU A 64 37.09 -4.47 7.62
N ASP A 65 37.41 -3.37 8.28
CA ASP A 65 36.43 -2.45 8.87
C ASP A 65 35.60 -1.68 7.84
N THR A 66 36.00 -1.69 6.58
CA THR A 66 35.37 -0.92 5.51
C THR A 66 34.29 -1.74 4.82
N VAL A 67 33.05 -1.20 4.81
CA VAL A 67 31.89 -1.77 4.12
C VAL A 67 31.44 -0.81 3.03
N GLU A 68 31.27 -1.31 1.81
CA GLU A 68 30.68 -0.53 0.72
C GLU A 68 29.27 -1.04 0.43
N ILE A 69 28.31 -0.13 0.43
CA ILE A 69 26.91 -0.42 0.13
C ILE A 69 26.56 0.28 -1.17
N VAL A 70 26.14 -0.51 -2.16
CA VAL A 70 25.57 -0.01 -3.41
C VAL A 70 24.06 -0.04 -3.28
N THR A 71 23.45 1.15 -3.34
CA THR A 71 22.00 1.32 -3.27
C THR A 71 21.38 1.32 -4.66
N PRO A 72 20.22 0.66 -4.84
CA PRO A 72 19.42 0.78 -6.05
C PRO A 72 18.74 2.16 -6.04
N ALA A 73 19.14 3.08 -6.92
CA ALA A 73 18.43 4.35 -7.09
C ALA A 73 17.98 4.50 -8.55
N PRO A 74 16.84 5.17 -8.80
CA PRO A 74 16.28 5.32 -10.15
C PRO A 74 17.20 6.09 -11.11
N GLU A 75 18.09 6.93 -10.57
CA GLU A 75 19.02 7.79 -11.33
C GLU A 75 20.41 7.16 -11.52
N GLY A 76 20.63 5.94 -11.03
CA GLY A 76 21.90 5.20 -11.14
C GLY A 76 22.33 4.56 -9.82
N GLU A 77 23.27 3.61 -9.88
CA GLU A 77 23.83 2.99 -8.68
C GLU A 77 24.63 4.03 -7.86
N ARG A 78 24.31 4.17 -6.57
CA ARG A 78 25.07 5.02 -5.64
C ARG A 78 25.84 4.13 -4.67
N THR A 79 27.14 4.35 -4.54
CA THR A 79 28.00 3.64 -3.60
C THR A 79 28.26 4.51 -2.37
N ILE A 80 27.98 3.97 -1.19
CA ILE A 80 28.22 4.61 0.10
C ILE A 80 29.23 3.73 0.85
N ARG A 81 30.30 4.34 1.35
CA ARG A 81 31.31 3.65 2.15
C ARG A 81 31.09 3.96 3.63
N LEU A 82 30.99 2.90 4.43
CA LEU A 82 30.83 2.95 5.87
C LEU A 82 32.06 2.32 6.53
N GLN A 83 32.43 2.84 7.68
CA GLN A 83 33.45 2.26 8.53
C GLN A 83 32.77 1.63 9.74
N ALA A 84 32.94 0.32 9.91
CA ALA A 84 32.35 -0.43 10.99
C ALA A 84 33.10 -0.11 12.30
N ALA A 85 32.35 0.21 13.34
CA ALA A 85 32.89 0.49 14.66
C ALA A 85 32.82 -0.78 15.52
N PRO A 86 33.75 -0.99 16.45
CA PRO A 86 33.62 -2.07 17.42
C PRO A 86 32.34 -1.88 18.24
N GLU A 87 31.55 -2.94 18.36
CA GLU A 87 30.38 -2.95 19.23
C GLU A 87 30.85 -2.96 20.70
N ILE A 88 31.14 -1.78 21.24
CA ILE A 88 31.29 -1.60 22.68
C ILE A 88 29.88 -1.71 23.23
N ALA A 89 29.53 -2.86 23.78
CA ALA A 89 28.30 -3.05 24.52
C ALA A 89 28.14 -1.89 25.52
N ALA A 90 27.27 -0.94 25.22
CA ALA A 90 26.86 0.09 26.14
C ALA A 90 25.93 -0.57 27.17
N SER A 91 26.53 -1.33 28.07
CA SER A 91 25.93 -1.73 29.33
C SER A 91 26.13 -0.57 30.29
N GLU A 92 25.18 0.37 30.30
CA GLU A 92 24.96 1.15 31.50
C GLU A 92 24.56 0.16 32.62
N ASP A 93 25.31 0.25 33.71
CA ASP A 93 25.21 -0.43 34.99
C ASP A 93 25.93 -1.78 35.24
N THR A 94 26.89 -1.64 36.16
CA THR A 94 27.40 -2.59 37.16
C THR A 94 28.69 -3.36 36.83
N GLN A 95 29.71 -2.98 37.59
CA GLN A 95 31.02 -3.57 37.74
C GLN A 95 31.01 -5.07 38.02
N THR A 96 32.10 -5.71 37.59
CA THR A 96 32.68 -6.96 38.10
C THR A 96 32.22 -8.26 37.42
N SER A 97 32.91 -8.63 36.35
CA SER A 97 33.44 -9.98 36.18
C SER A 97 34.44 -10.04 35.02
N ASP A 98 35.70 -10.19 35.41
CA ASP A 98 36.92 -10.34 34.62
C ASP A 98 36.98 -11.73 33.92
N ASP A 99 35.95 -12.10 33.14
CA ASP A 99 35.94 -13.41 32.46
C ASP A 99 35.17 -13.43 31.12
N ALA A 100 35.49 -12.49 30.23
CA ALA A 100 35.04 -12.51 28.83
C ALA A 100 36.21 -12.73 27.86
N SER A 101 37.16 -13.59 28.21
CA SER A 101 38.20 -14.04 27.27
C SER A 101 37.61 -15.10 26.33
N GLY A 102 36.87 -14.68 25.31
CA GLY A 102 36.43 -15.60 24.25
C GLY A 102 35.26 -15.16 23.37
N ALA A 103 34.62 -14.03 23.63
CA ALA A 103 33.62 -13.50 22.70
C ALA A 103 34.36 -12.88 21.48
N PRO A 104 34.10 -13.34 20.24
CA PRO A 104 34.69 -12.70 19.07
C PRO A 104 34.21 -11.25 19.03
N LEU A 105 35.16 -10.29 19.02
CA LEU A 105 34.84 -8.88 18.78
C LEU A 105 34.09 -8.81 17.45
N LEU A 106 32.88 -8.26 17.42
CA LEU A 106 32.15 -8.01 16.19
C LEU A 106 32.22 -6.51 15.90
N LEU A 107 32.54 -6.15 14.66
CA LEU A 107 32.42 -4.78 14.17
C LEU A 107 31.03 -4.64 13.57
N THR A 108 30.28 -3.63 14.00
CA THR A 108 28.90 -3.42 13.55
C THR A 108 28.82 -2.11 12.78
N ALA A 109 28.18 -2.15 11.62
CA ALA A 109 27.83 -0.96 10.82
C ALA A 109 26.33 -0.96 10.56
N GLU A 110 25.68 0.18 10.82
CA GLU A 110 24.26 0.39 10.57
C GLU A 110 24.09 1.35 9.39
N TYR A 111 23.22 0.99 8.44
CA TYR A 111 22.82 1.85 7.33
C TYR A 111 21.30 2.01 7.31
N ARG A 112 20.83 3.26 7.45
CA ARG A 112 19.40 3.57 7.64
C ARG A 112 18.66 4.03 6.38
N ASP A 113 19.38 4.48 5.36
CA ASP A 113 18.80 5.02 4.13
C ASP A 113 18.35 3.88 3.17
N THR A 114 17.40 3.07 3.62
CA THR A 114 16.84 1.89 2.93
C THR A 114 15.42 2.11 2.40
N ASP A 115 15.10 3.35 2.04
CA ASP A 115 13.77 3.78 1.58
C ASP A 115 13.47 3.39 0.12
N GLU A 116 14.48 3.00 -0.65
CA GLU A 116 14.31 2.61 -2.05
C GLU A 116 14.08 1.10 -2.19
N PRO A 117 13.02 0.66 -2.87
CA PRO A 117 12.80 -0.76 -3.12
C PRO A 117 13.83 -1.28 -4.14
N GLY A 118 14.40 -2.46 -3.86
CA GLY A 118 15.32 -3.10 -4.80
C GLY A 118 16.37 -3.99 -4.18
N ILE A 119 17.43 -4.25 -4.96
CA ILE A 119 18.55 -5.09 -4.55
C ILE A 119 19.70 -4.19 -4.08
N TYR A 120 19.99 -4.25 -2.78
CA TYR A 120 21.17 -3.64 -2.19
C TYR A 120 22.34 -4.61 -2.26
N ARG A 121 23.53 -4.11 -2.61
CA ARG A 121 24.74 -4.93 -2.74
C ARG A 121 25.77 -4.44 -1.73
N LEU A 122 26.17 -5.33 -0.84
CA LEU A 122 27.25 -5.10 0.10
C LEU A 122 28.51 -5.69 -0.48
N GLN A 123 29.55 -4.88 -0.58
CA GLN A 123 30.90 -5.30 -0.91
C GLN A 123 31.73 -5.25 0.36
N LEU A 124 32.20 -6.42 0.76
CA LEU A 124 32.96 -6.67 1.98
C LEU A 124 34.37 -7.07 1.55
N LEU A 125 35.39 -6.45 2.10
CA LEU A 125 36.78 -6.83 1.80
C LEU A 125 37.28 -7.82 2.85
N ASN A 126 37.80 -8.96 2.42
CA ASN A 126 38.48 -9.88 3.33
C ASN A 126 39.90 -9.36 3.70
N GLN A 127 40.58 -9.99 4.66
CA GLN A 127 41.95 -9.61 5.02
C GLN A 127 42.96 -9.76 3.85
N ALA A 128 42.65 -10.57 2.84
CA ALA A 128 43.44 -10.71 1.61
C ALA A 128 43.08 -9.67 0.53
N GLN A 129 42.24 -8.67 0.85
CA GLN A 129 41.71 -7.65 -0.06
C GLN A 129 40.86 -8.17 -1.23
N GLU A 130 40.31 -9.37 -1.12
CA GLU A 130 39.31 -9.89 -2.05
C GLU A 130 37.92 -9.40 -1.64
N ALA A 131 37.16 -8.92 -2.63
CA ALA A 131 35.80 -8.43 -2.42
C ALA A 131 34.81 -9.60 -2.42
N GLU A 132 34.18 -9.84 -1.26
CA GLU A 132 33.02 -10.70 -1.12
C GLU A 132 31.75 -9.88 -1.27
N GLN A 133 30.86 -10.32 -2.16
CA GLN A 133 29.63 -9.62 -2.47
C GLN A 133 28.42 -10.30 -1.84
N LYS A 134 27.66 -9.56 -1.03
CA LYS A 134 26.38 -10.00 -0.45
C LYS A 134 25.22 -9.19 -1.01
N LEU A 135 24.15 -9.89 -1.41
CA LEU A 135 22.95 -9.27 -1.96
C LEU A 135 21.83 -9.30 -0.92
N LEU A 136 21.17 -8.16 -0.72
CA LEU A 136 19.99 -8.00 0.12
C LEU A 136 18.83 -7.46 -0.73
N ALA A 137 17.64 -8.05 -0.58
CA ALA A 137 16.45 -7.62 -1.29
C ALA A 137 15.50 -6.91 -0.33
N TYR A 138 15.17 -5.66 -0.64
CA TYR A 138 14.23 -4.82 0.09
C TYR A 138 12.93 -4.71 -0.70
N ASN A 139 11.83 -5.13 -0.08
CA ASN A 139 10.52 -5.19 -0.72
C ASN A 139 9.55 -4.18 -0.08
N VAL A 140 8.63 -3.66 -0.87
CA VAL A 140 7.53 -2.82 -0.38
C VAL A 140 6.57 -3.70 0.43
N SER A 141 6.02 -3.16 1.52
CA SER A 141 5.04 -3.88 2.34
C SER A 141 3.78 -4.16 1.52
N ALA A 142 3.32 -5.42 1.55
CA ALA A 142 2.08 -5.81 0.87
C ALA A 142 0.84 -5.06 1.39
N ALA A 143 0.89 -4.52 2.61
CA ALA A 143 -0.18 -3.72 3.18
C ALA A 143 -0.43 -2.41 2.41
N GLU A 144 0.60 -1.83 1.78
CA GLU A 144 0.44 -0.65 0.91
C GLU A 144 -0.21 -1.03 -0.43
N SER A 145 0.00 -2.26 -0.88
CA SER A 145 -0.58 -2.79 -2.13
C SER A 145 -2.03 -3.30 -1.97
N ASP A 146 -2.60 -3.25 -0.76
CA ASP A 146 -4.01 -3.61 -0.55
C ASP A 146 -4.93 -2.49 -1.05
N LEU A 147 -5.31 -2.58 -2.32
CA LEU A 147 -6.21 -1.65 -3.00
C LEU A 147 -7.69 -1.99 -2.75
N ALA A 148 -8.02 -2.68 -1.66
CA ALA A 148 -9.42 -2.89 -1.29
C ALA A 148 -10.15 -1.55 -1.16
N LEU A 149 -11.30 -1.45 -1.83
CA LEU A 149 -12.12 -0.24 -1.80
C LEU A 149 -12.51 0.10 -0.36
N ALA A 150 -12.14 1.30 0.10
CA ALA A 150 -12.57 1.79 1.39
C ALA A 150 -14.07 2.08 1.37
N THR A 151 -14.82 1.45 2.28
CA THR A 151 -16.25 1.74 2.45
C THR A 151 -16.46 3.12 3.07
N THR A 152 -17.61 3.76 2.79
CA THR A 152 -17.96 5.07 3.36
C THR A 152 -17.98 5.09 4.88
N ALA A 153 -18.37 3.99 5.52
CA ALA A 153 -18.27 3.82 6.97
C ALA A 153 -16.82 3.87 7.47
N ASN A 154 -15.89 3.22 6.78
CA ASN A 154 -14.46 3.25 7.11
C ASN A 154 -13.86 4.64 6.89
N MET A 155 -14.22 5.30 5.78
CA MET A 155 -13.80 6.67 5.50
C MET A 155 -14.30 7.62 6.58
N ARG A 156 -15.58 7.56 6.96
CA ARG A 156 -16.16 8.38 8.04
C ARG A 156 -15.52 8.12 9.40
N LYS A 157 -15.21 6.86 9.72
CA LYS A 157 -14.53 6.49 10.96
C LYS A 157 -13.11 7.08 11.04
N ARG A 158 -12.36 7.05 9.93
CA ARG A 158 -11.00 7.63 9.84
C ARG A 158 -11.00 9.15 9.86
N LEU A 159 -12.01 9.77 9.25
CA LEU A 159 -12.15 11.22 9.15
C LEU A 159 -12.63 11.87 10.45
N GLY A 160 -13.16 11.09 11.38
CA GLY A 160 -13.64 11.56 12.67
C GLY A 160 -14.80 12.56 12.55
N SER A 161 -14.91 13.47 13.52
CA SER A 161 -15.88 14.57 13.54
C SER A 161 -15.40 15.80 12.78
N ALA A 162 -14.68 15.62 11.67
CA ALA A 162 -14.29 16.73 10.81
C ALA A 162 -15.53 17.32 10.12
N SER A 163 -15.99 18.46 10.62
CA SER A 163 -17.06 19.25 10.01
C SER A 163 -16.55 19.86 8.70
N GLY A 164 -17.16 19.50 7.57
CA GLY A 164 -16.86 20.10 6.27
C GLY A 164 -16.55 19.10 5.14
N VAL A 165 -16.55 17.79 5.40
CA VAL A 165 -16.30 16.78 4.36
C VAL A 165 -17.57 16.00 4.03
N GLN A 166 -17.95 16.05 2.77
CA GLN A 166 -19.07 15.30 2.23
C GLN A 166 -18.54 14.09 1.45
N ILE A 167 -18.90 12.88 1.91
CA ILE A 167 -18.51 11.62 1.27
C ILE A 167 -19.65 11.20 0.35
N GLN A 168 -19.38 11.10 -0.96
CA GLN A 168 -20.36 10.75 -1.98
C GLN A 168 -20.14 9.32 -2.47
N GLU A 169 -21.21 8.54 -2.55
CA GLU A 169 -21.14 7.18 -3.10
C GLU A 169 -21.36 7.17 -4.62
N PRO A 170 -20.65 6.30 -5.37
CA PRO A 170 -20.90 6.10 -6.79
C PRO A 170 -22.38 5.74 -7.02
N GLY A 171 -23.09 6.52 -7.85
CA GLY A 171 -24.51 6.33 -8.14
C GLY A 171 -25.46 7.24 -7.36
N GLN A 172 -24.96 8.05 -6.42
CA GLN A 172 -25.76 9.11 -5.79
C GLN A 172 -25.73 10.40 -6.63
N PHE A 173 -26.84 10.71 -7.29
CA PHE A 173 -27.01 11.93 -8.11
C PHE A 173 -27.69 13.07 -7.35
N GLN A 174 -27.94 12.92 -6.05
CA GLN A 174 -28.61 13.94 -5.24
C GLN A 174 -27.81 15.25 -5.17
N TRP A 175 -26.48 15.21 -5.30
CA TRP A 175 -25.66 16.42 -5.42
C TRP A 175 -25.84 17.12 -6.78
N LEU A 176 -26.12 16.37 -7.85
CA LEU A 176 -26.41 16.93 -9.17
C LEU A 176 -27.79 17.62 -9.18
N GLN A 177 -28.69 17.14 -8.33
CA GLN A 177 -29.95 17.80 -7.94
C GLN A 177 -29.75 18.85 -6.84
N GLY A 178 -28.51 19.25 -6.57
CA GLY A 178 -28.19 20.32 -5.63
C GLY A 178 -29.16 21.47 -5.85
N GLU A 179 -29.87 21.83 -4.77
CA GLU A 179 -30.96 22.80 -4.70
C GLU A 179 -30.96 23.67 -5.94
N GLU A 180 -31.87 23.38 -6.90
CA GLU A 180 -32.02 24.23 -8.07
C GLU A 180 -32.18 25.65 -7.53
N ALA A 181 -31.13 26.47 -7.57
CA ALA A 181 -31.09 27.77 -6.90
C ALA A 181 -32.13 28.76 -7.49
N GLY A 182 -32.88 28.32 -8.50
CA GLY A 182 -34.03 28.98 -9.08
C GLY A 182 -35.37 28.31 -8.82
N SER A 183 -35.50 27.27 -7.98
CA SER A 183 -36.80 26.68 -7.62
C SER A 183 -37.61 27.67 -6.76
N GLU A 184 -36.98 28.21 -5.71
CA GLU A 184 -37.59 29.17 -4.78
C GLU A 184 -38.01 30.47 -5.49
N ILE A 185 -37.12 31.03 -6.33
CA ILE A 185 -37.43 32.23 -7.14
C ILE A 185 -38.57 31.97 -8.13
N ARG A 186 -38.57 30.80 -8.78
CA ARG A 186 -39.60 30.42 -9.75
C ARG A 186 -40.95 30.24 -9.06
N GLN A 187 -40.96 29.63 -7.88
CA GLN A 187 -42.17 29.44 -7.10
C GLN A 187 -42.73 30.77 -6.58
N ALA A 188 -41.88 31.68 -6.11
CA ALA A 188 -42.27 33.04 -5.73
C ALA A 188 -42.83 33.84 -6.94
N LEU A 189 -42.18 33.74 -8.11
CA LEU A 189 -42.64 34.39 -9.34
C LEU A 189 -44.00 33.85 -9.81
N LEU A 190 -44.21 32.53 -9.72
CA LEU A 190 -45.49 31.91 -10.06
C LEU A 190 -46.63 32.39 -9.16
N TRP A 191 -46.39 32.51 -7.85
CA TRP A 191 -47.37 33.08 -6.92
C TRP A 191 -47.66 34.56 -7.21
N ALA A 192 -46.64 35.34 -7.56
CA ALA A 192 -46.81 36.74 -7.95
C ALA A 192 -47.63 36.89 -9.24
N LEU A 193 -47.36 36.08 -10.27
CA LEU A 193 -48.10 36.07 -11.54
C LEU A 193 -49.56 35.66 -11.33
N LEU A 194 -49.81 34.65 -10.49
CA LEU A 194 -51.16 34.23 -10.13
C LEU A 194 -51.93 35.37 -9.45
N GLY A 195 -51.29 36.07 -8.51
CA GLY A 195 -51.85 37.24 -7.85
C GLY A 195 -52.21 38.35 -8.85
N LEU A 196 -51.30 38.65 -9.77
CA LEU A 196 -51.51 39.62 -10.86
C LEU A 196 -52.73 39.25 -11.71
N MET A 197 -52.83 37.99 -12.17
CA MET A 197 -53.98 37.53 -12.96
C MET A 197 -55.29 37.70 -12.19
N LEU A 198 -55.33 37.34 -10.90
CA LEU A 198 -56.55 37.48 -10.09
C LEU A 198 -56.94 38.96 -9.93
N THR A 199 -55.97 39.85 -9.69
CA THR A 199 -56.26 41.29 -9.63
C THR A 199 -56.77 41.85 -10.96
N GLU A 200 -56.23 41.37 -12.08
CA GLU A 200 -56.69 41.77 -13.41
C GLU A 200 -58.13 41.31 -13.67
N GLN A 201 -58.47 40.07 -13.31
CA GLN A 201 -59.86 39.56 -13.44
C GLN A 201 -60.84 40.37 -12.57
N ILE A 202 -60.43 40.75 -11.36
CA ILE A 202 -61.25 41.59 -10.46
C ILE A 202 -61.43 43.00 -11.05
N LEU A 203 -60.37 43.61 -11.58
CA LEU A 203 -60.42 44.92 -12.22
C LEU A 203 -61.30 44.89 -13.48
N ALA A 204 -61.15 43.86 -14.31
CA ALA A 204 -61.98 43.64 -15.49
C ALA A 204 -63.46 43.50 -15.11
N TYR A 205 -63.78 42.73 -14.07
CA TYR A 205 -65.15 42.62 -13.57
C TYR A 205 -65.71 43.97 -13.07
N ARG A 206 -64.90 44.77 -12.38
CA ARG A 206 -65.32 46.09 -11.86
C ARG A 206 -65.44 47.16 -12.94
N MET A 207 -64.61 47.13 -13.98
CA MET A 207 -64.62 48.10 -15.08
C MET A 207 -65.49 47.66 -16.26
N SER A 208 -65.89 46.39 -16.33
CA SER A 208 -66.91 45.93 -17.27
C SER A 208 -68.24 46.59 -16.92
N TYR A 209 -68.54 47.69 -17.60
CA TYR A 209 -69.84 48.32 -17.58
C TYR A 209 -70.86 47.31 -18.09
N HIS A 210 -71.62 46.70 -17.19
CA HIS A 210 -72.90 46.11 -17.56
C HIS A 210 -73.83 47.27 -17.94
N PRO A 211 -74.21 47.44 -19.22
CA PRO A 211 -75.27 48.36 -19.55
C PRO A 211 -76.51 47.82 -18.83
N ARG A 212 -77.10 48.62 -17.94
CA ARG A 212 -78.40 48.27 -17.36
C ARG A 212 -79.36 48.13 -18.54
N ALA A 213 -79.82 46.91 -18.81
CA ALA A 213 -80.86 46.67 -19.79
C ALA A 213 -82.05 47.56 -19.40
N ARG A 214 -82.31 48.59 -20.21
CA ARG A 214 -83.47 49.45 -20.07
C ARG A 214 -84.68 48.56 -20.33
N MET A 215 -85.37 48.14 -19.26
CA MET A 215 -86.72 47.58 -19.41
C MET A 215 -87.58 48.67 -20.05
N ALA A 216 -87.78 48.58 -21.36
CA ALA A 216 -88.85 49.29 -22.04
C ALA A 216 -90.16 48.67 -21.55
N GLY A 217 -90.91 49.46 -20.79
CA GLY A 217 -92.17 49.07 -20.19
C GLY A 217 -93.22 48.68 -21.23
N VAL A 218 -94.07 47.79 -20.76
CA VAL A 218 -95.39 47.40 -21.27
C VAL A 218 -96.26 48.63 -21.57
N ALA A 219 -96.92 48.63 -22.73
CA ALA A 219 -98.27 49.16 -22.97
C ALA A 219 -98.75 48.53 -24.30
N ALA A 220 -99.64 47.54 -24.22
CA ALA A 220 -101.11 47.67 -24.38
C ALA A 220 -101.53 47.60 -25.85
#